data_AF-A0A943JCQ3-F1
#
_entry.id   AF-A0A943JCQ3-F1
#
_cell.length_a   1.000
_cell.length_b   1.000
_cell.length_c   1.000
_cell.angle_alpha   90.00
_cell.angle_beta   90.00
_cell.angle_gamma   90.00
#
_symmetry.space_group_name_H-M   'P 1'
#
loop_
_entity.id
_entity.type
_entity.pdbx_description
1 polymer ?
#
loop_
_entity_poly.entity_id
_entity_poly.type
_entity_poly.pdbx_seq_one_letter_code
_entity_poly.pdbx_strand_id
1 'polypeptide(L)'
;MTNKKQIQTKKISFILALSVIIYAAIDTYLCLCHDINIMRITTPVILGLVIAIILCGLLHKFFYNWLTKNPINFSLGEPYTPIVKSENAIESTDATETLPIEQPMDLPEQECPPSQQSNQDTVNSDYPQDSHLNKYDSILVELKKKETERQAEIMDAIREYVTVKTAPYLSKEDIATLISNIEYMAYDQPESYKPIRSNIDNPLRSPGLRHLAWNVGERLGVPLAKRAVFIKESFPYELVNATLEYLKLNLRDNVPSQIPIDVPDKGDYRFHLDVDNDDSQ
;
A
#
# COMPACT_ATOMS: atom_id res chain seq x y z
N MET A 1 -20.26 -13.16 35.77
CA MET A 1 -19.52 -12.79 34.53
C MET A 1 -20.49 -12.11 33.57
N THR A 2 -20.58 -10.77 33.60
CA THR A 2 -21.58 -9.99 32.85
C THR A 2 -21.14 -9.73 31.41
N ASN A 3 -22.00 -10.06 30.44
CA ASN A 3 -21.65 -10.07 29.02
C ASN A 3 -21.54 -8.64 28.46
N LYS A 4 -20.32 -8.18 28.17
CA LYS A 4 -20.04 -6.81 27.67
C LYS A 4 -20.87 -6.44 26.42
N LYS A 5 -21.16 -7.40 25.53
CA LYS A 5 -21.99 -7.17 24.34
C LYS A 5 -23.43 -6.76 24.72
N GLN A 6 -24.03 -7.42 25.71
CA GLN A 6 -25.39 -7.12 26.16
C GLN A 6 -25.51 -5.72 26.79
N ILE A 7 -24.43 -5.24 27.44
CA ILE A 7 -24.36 -3.87 27.98
C ILE A 7 -24.28 -2.85 26.84
N GLN A 8 -23.49 -3.13 25.79
CA GLN A 8 -23.35 -2.25 24.63
C GLN A 8 -24.65 -2.14 23.83
N THR A 9 -25.36 -3.26 23.58
CA THR A 9 -26.66 -3.25 22.89
C THR A 9 -27.71 -2.44 23.66
N LYS A 10 -27.76 -2.57 24.99
CA LYS A 10 -28.67 -1.77 25.84
C LYS A 10 -28.37 -0.27 25.77
N LYS A 11 -27.09 0.13 25.73
CA LYS A 11 -26.71 1.54 25.56
C LYS A 11 -27.14 2.11 24.20
N ILE A 12 -26.95 1.35 23.11
CA ILE A 12 -27.36 1.78 21.76
C ILE A 12 -28.89 1.92 21.70
N SER A 13 -29.64 0.94 22.22
CA SER A 13 -31.10 0.99 22.30
C SER A 13 -31.61 2.19 23.10
N PHE A 14 -30.97 2.51 24.23
CA PHE A 14 -31.31 3.69 25.04
C PHE A 14 -31.05 5.01 24.30
N ILE A 15 -29.91 5.13 23.60
CA ILE A 15 -29.56 6.32 22.80
C ILE A 15 -30.59 6.51 21.67
N LEU A 16 -30.95 5.44 20.95
CA LEU A 16 -31.96 5.49 19.89
C LEU A 16 -33.34 5.91 20.44
N ALA A 17 -33.76 5.35 21.57
CA ALA A 17 -35.02 5.73 22.21
C ALA A 17 -35.03 7.21 22.62
N LEU A 18 -33.94 7.70 23.21
CA LEU A 18 -33.80 9.11 23.59
C LEU A 18 -33.83 10.04 22.37
N SER A 19 -33.14 9.69 21.27
CA SER A 19 -33.20 10.46 20.02
C SER A 19 -34.61 10.51 19.43
N VAL A 20 -35.37 9.40 19.45
CA VAL A 20 -36.77 9.38 18.97
C VAL A 20 -37.67 10.27 19.83
N ILE A 21 -37.51 10.24 21.16
CA ILE A 21 -38.28 11.09 22.08
C ILE A 21 -37.96 12.58 21.87
N ILE A 22 -36.67 12.93 21.73
CA ILE A 22 -36.24 14.31 21.47
C ILE A 22 -36.77 14.78 20.11
N TYR A 23 -36.68 13.96 19.06
CA TYR A 23 -37.22 14.27 17.74
C TYR A 23 -38.73 14.54 17.81
N ALA A 24 -39.51 13.66 18.45
CA ALA A 24 -40.95 13.83 18.59
C ALA A 24 -41.35 15.08 19.42
N ALA A 25 -40.56 15.42 20.44
CA ALA A 25 -40.77 16.64 21.23
C ALA A 25 -40.50 17.91 20.41
N ILE A 26 -39.43 17.92 19.62
CA ILE A 26 -39.09 19.02 18.70
C ILE A 26 -40.15 19.15 17.59
N ASP A 27 -40.61 18.02 17.04
CA ASP A 27 -41.66 17.97 16.01
C ASP A 27 -42.98 18.56 16.53
N THR A 28 -43.41 18.12 17.71
CA THR A 28 -44.61 18.63 18.38
C THR A 28 -44.49 20.12 18.72
N TYR A 29 -43.32 20.57 19.20
CA TYR A 29 -43.07 21.97 19.53
C TYR A 29 -43.14 22.88 18.31
N LEU A 30 -42.47 22.53 17.21
CA LEU A 30 -42.43 23.34 15.99
C LEU A 30 -43.78 23.33 15.25
N CYS A 31 -44.54 22.24 15.33
CA CYS A 31 -45.91 22.17 14.83
C CYS A 31 -46.85 23.08 15.63
N LEU A 32 -46.83 23.03 16.97
CA LEU A 32 -47.75 23.80 17.82
C LEU A 32 -47.40 25.29 17.96
N CYS A 33 -46.10 25.64 18.03
CA CYS A 33 -45.67 27.01 18.33
C CYS A 33 -45.39 27.85 17.07
N HIS A 34 -45.15 27.21 15.92
CA HIS A 34 -44.76 27.90 14.68
C HIS A 34 -45.58 27.49 13.45
N ASP A 35 -46.52 26.55 13.56
CA ASP A 35 -47.30 25.97 12.43
C ASP A 35 -46.41 25.36 11.32
N ILE A 36 -45.18 24.96 11.69
CA ILE A 36 -44.22 24.34 10.77
C ILE A 36 -44.38 22.83 10.85
N ASN A 37 -45.11 22.28 9.86
CA ASN A 37 -45.19 20.83 9.70
C ASN A 37 -43.87 20.27 9.13
N ILE A 38 -42.99 19.79 10.01
CA ILE A 38 -41.68 19.20 9.66
C ILE A 38 -41.80 18.01 8.72
N MET A 39 -42.88 17.22 8.80
CA MET A 39 -43.14 16.13 7.86
C MET A 39 -43.15 16.62 6.40
N ARG A 40 -43.58 17.87 6.14
CA ARG A 40 -43.55 18.48 4.79
C ARG A 40 -42.15 18.72 4.25
N ILE A 41 -41.17 18.94 5.13
CA ILE A 41 -39.75 19.20 4.79
C ILE A 41 -38.95 17.88 4.84
N THR A 42 -39.19 17.04 5.84
CA THR A 42 -38.43 15.80 6.05
C THR A 42 -38.81 14.70 5.06
N THR A 43 -40.07 14.62 4.62
CA THR A 43 -40.51 13.62 3.62
C THR A 43 -39.72 13.71 2.29
N PRO A 44 -39.61 14.87 1.60
CA PRO A 44 -38.83 14.94 0.37
C PRO A 44 -37.32 14.71 0.60
N VAL A 45 -36.78 15.07 1.76
CA VAL A 45 -35.37 14.79 2.11
C VAL A 45 -35.11 13.29 2.27
N ILE A 46 -35.96 12.57 3.02
CA ILE A 46 -35.86 11.11 3.17
C ILE A 46 -36.03 10.42 1.82
N LEU A 47 -37.04 10.82 1.03
CA LEU A 47 -37.30 10.24 -0.29
C LEU A 47 -36.12 10.47 -1.24
N GLY A 48 -35.53 11.66 -1.23
CA GLY A 48 -34.32 11.99 -1.99
C GLY A 48 -33.12 11.14 -1.59
N LEU A 49 -32.89 10.93 -0.28
CA LEU A 49 -31.81 10.08 0.22
C LEU A 49 -31.99 8.60 -0.18
N VAL A 50 -33.21 8.06 -0.08
CA VAL A 50 -33.51 6.68 -0.51
C VAL A 50 -33.25 6.50 -2.01
N ILE A 51 -33.73 7.44 -2.84
CA ILE A 51 -33.48 7.42 -4.29
C ILE A 51 -31.98 7.54 -4.59
N ALA A 52 -31.26 8.43 -3.90
CA ALA A 52 -29.81 8.61 -4.08
C ALA A 52 -29.01 7.34 -3.73
N ILE A 53 -29.37 6.63 -2.65
CA ILE A 53 -28.73 5.36 -2.27
C ILE A 53 -28.99 4.28 -3.33
N ILE A 54 -30.23 4.15 -3.81
CA ILE A 54 -30.59 3.18 -4.86
C ILE A 54 -29.84 3.51 -6.17
N LEU A 55 -29.82 4.78 -6.57
CA LEU A 55 -29.14 5.23 -7.78
C LEU A 55 -27.62 5.05 -7.67
N CYS A 56 -27.02 5.31 -6.51
CA CYS A 56 -25.61 5.05 -6.24
C CYS A 56 -25.28 3.56 -6.34
N GLY A 57 -26.11 2.67 -5.79
CA GLY A 57 -25.93 1.22 -5.92
C GLY A 57 -26.06 0.72 -7.36
N LEU A 58 -27.02 1.26 -8.14
CA LEU A 58 -27.18 0.96 -9.56
C LEU A 58 -25.99 1.48 -10.39
N LEU A 59 -25.54 2.70 -10.14
CA LEU A 59 -24.36 3.29 -10.77
C LEU A 59 -23.10 2.46 -10.45
N HIS A 60 -22.89 2.07 -9.20
CA HIS A 60 -21.76 1.22 -8.80
C HIS A 60 -21.76 -0.11 -9.55
N LYS A 61 -22.92 -0.78 -9.64
CA LYS A 61 -23.07 -2.03 -10.42
C LYS A 61 -22.85 -1.82 -11.92
N PHE A 62 -23.32 -0.69 -12.46
CA PHE A 62 -23.12 -0.33 -13.87
C PHE A 62 -21.66 -0.05 -14.18
N PHE A 63 -21.00 0.85 -13.43
CA PHE A 63 -19.58 1.17 -13.57
C PHE A 63 -18.70 -0.06 -13.39
N TYR A 64 -18.97 -0.92 -12.40
CA TYR A 64 -18.24 -2.18 -12.23
C TYR A 64 -18.31 -3.06 -13.49
N ASN A 65 -19.53 -3.38 -13.96
CA ASN A 65 -19.75 -4.21 -15.15
C ASN A 65 -19.26 -3.54 -16.46
N TRP A 66 -19.25 -2.22 -16.51
CA TRP A 66 -18.79 -1.45 -17.66
C TRP A 66 -17.26 -1.38 -17.71
N LEU A 67 -16.57 -1.16 -16.58
CA LEU A 67 -15.11 -1.18 -16.45
C LEU A 67 -14.54 -2.57 -16.73
N THR A 68 -15.20 -3.65 -16.27
CA THR A 68 -14.79 -5.03 -16.59
C THR A 68 -14.93 -5.39 -18.07
N LYS A 69 -15.67 -4.59 -18.85
CA LYS A 69 -15.87 -4.78 -20.30
C LYS A 69 -15.14 -3.77 -21.16
N ASN A 70 -14.81 -2.62 -20.60
CA ASN A 70 -14.12 -1.50 -21.25
C ASN A 70 -13.01 -1.03 -20.30
N PRO A 71 -11.82 -1.65 -20.34
CA PRO A 71 -10.69 -1.17 -19.56
C PRO A 71 -10.30 0.24 -20.05
N ILE A 72 -10.58 1.27 -19.26
CA ILE A 72 -10.04 2.61 -19.52
C ILE A 72 -8.57 2.60 -19.11
N ASN A 73 -7.67 2.80 -20.08
CA ASN A 73 -6.30 3.22 -19.77
C ASN A 73 -6.31 4.70 -19.37
N PHE A 74 -6.13 4.97 -18.07
CA PHE A 74 -5.87 6.32 -17.56
C PHE A 74 -4.41 6.71 -17.89
N SER A 75 -4.18 7.21 -19.10
CA SER A 75 -2.87 7.78 -19.48
C SER A 75 -2.75 9.18 -18.89
N LEU A 76 -2.07 9.28 -17.75
CA LEU A 76 -1.51 10.52 -17.22
C LEU A 76 0.01 10.39 -17.10
N GLY A 77 0.68 10.35 -18.26
CA GLY A 77 2.14 10.40 -18.38
C GLY A 77 2.84 9.05 -18.23
N GLU A 78 3.13 8.40 -19.34
CA GLU A 78 4.01 7.23 -19.41
C GLU A 78 4.83 7.27 -20.71
N PRO A 79 6.03 6.67 -20.72
CA PRO A 79 6.33 5.78 -21.83
C PRO A 79 6.96 4.43 -21.42
N TYR A 80 6.10 3.39 -21.45
CA TYR A 80 6.28 2.11 -22.17
C TYR A 80 7.46 1.17 -21.80
N THR A 81 7.23 0.05 -21.05
CA THR A 81 6.79 -1.33 -21.47
C THR A 81 7.94 -2.23 -22.02
N PRO A 82 7.81 -3.56 -22.29
CA PRO A 82 6.63 -4.47 -22.22
C PRO A 82 6.87 -5.87 -21.57
N ILE A 83 5.82 -6.71 -21.48
CA ILE A 83 5.73 -8.01 -22.19
C ILE A 83 4.31 -8.63 -22.06
N VAL A 84 3.81 -9.17 -23.16
CA VAL A 84 2.51 -9.83 -23.30
C VAL A 84 2.62 -11.30 -22.89
N LYS A 85 1.60 -11.83 -22.21
CA LYS A 85 1.43 -13.28 -22.00
C LYS A 85 0.33 -13.81 -22.93
N SER A 86 0.73 -14.50 -24.00
CA SER A 86 -0.15 -15.31 -24.84
C SER A 86 -0.19 -16.76 -24.34
N GLU A 87 -1.30 -17.44 -24.57
CA GLU A 87 -1.56 -18.80 -24.07
C GLU A 87 -1.53 -19.83 -25.21
N ASN A 88 -0.57 -20.76 -25.12
CA ASN A 88 -0.53 -22.15 -25.58
C ASN A 88 -1.37 -22.61 -26.80
N ALA A 89 -0.70 -23.04 -27.88
CA ALA A 89 -1.11 -24.21 -28.70
C ALA A 89 0.03 -24.80 -29.57
N ILE A 90 0.53 -25.98 -29.16
CA ILE A 90 0.97 -27.17 -29.93
C ILE A 90 1.62 -27.00 -31.35
N GLU A 91 2.86 -27.49 -31.50
CA GLU A 91 3.36 -28.48 -32.53
C GLU A 91 4.73 -28.21 -33.19
N SER A 92 5.70 -29.10 -32.89
CA SER A 92 6.75 -29.71 -33.74
C SER A 92 7.89 -28.92 -34.44
N THR A 93 9.09 -29.55 -34.34
CA THR A 93 10.21 -29.64 -35.32
C THR A 93 11.19 -28.47 -35.60
N ASP A 94 12.36 -28.59 -34.96
CA ASP A 94 13.70 -28.82 -35.58
C ASP A 94 14.66 -27.67 -35.99
N ALA A 95 15.96 -27.97 -35.84
CA ALA A 95 17.18 -27.47 -36.52
C ALA A 95 17.72 -26.00 -36.39
N THR A 96 18.82 -25.87 -35.62
CA THR A 96 20.18 -25.45 -36.10
C THR A 96 20.59 -23.96 -36.30
N GLU A 97 21.59 -23.51 -35.49
CA GLU A 97 22.69 -22.49 -35.74
C GLU A 97 22.32 -21.02 -36.15
N THR A 98 23.10 -19.92 -35.96
CA THR A 98 24.42 -19.57 -35.34
C THR A 98 24.48 -18.04 -34.98
N LEU A 99 25.53 -17.58 -34.26
CA LEU A 99 25.90 -16.17 -33.93
C LEU A 99 26.88 -15.54 -34.98
N PRO A 100 27.53 -14.35 -34.80
CA PRO A 100 27.07 -12.93 -34.64
C PRO A 100 27.87 -11.94 -35.58
N ILE A 101 27.91 -10.59 -35.33
CA ILE A 101 29.11 -9.65 -35.38
C ILE A 101 28.82 -8.11 -35.58
N GLU A 102 29.51 -7.27 -34.76
CA GLU A 102 30.08 -5.87 -34.82
C GLU A 102 29.47 -4.70 -35.67
N GLN A 103 29.23 -3.45 -35.19
CA GLN A 103 30.07 -2.30 -34.66
C GLN A 103 30.35 -1.14 -35.72
N PRO A 104 30.95 0.07 -35.43
CA PRO A 104 30.31 1.39 -35.72
C PRO A 104 31.16 2.51 -36.43
N MET A 105 30.77 3.81 -36.29
CA MET A 105 31.40 5.12 -36.72
C MET A 105 31.16 5.57 -38.18
N ASP A 106 31.14 6.86 -38.62
CA ASP A 106 31.56 8.19 -38.05
C ASP A 106 30.81 9.43 -38.69
N LEU A 107 31.09 10.68 -38.25
CA LEU A 107 30.63 12.01 -38.80
C LEU A 107 31.68 12.62 -39.82
N PRO A 108 31.69 13.91 -40.35
CA PRO A 108 31.07 15.20 -39.93
C PRO A 108 30.63 16.24 -41.04
N GLU A 109 30.37 17.51 -40.61
CA GLU A 109 30.37 18.85 -41.33
C GLU A 109 29.37 19.15 -42.50
N GLN A 110 29.03 20.39 -42.90
CA GLN A 110 28.69 21.72 -42.34
C GLN A 110 28.63 22.71 -43.55
N GLU A 111 27.59 23.57 -43.73
CA GLU A 111 27.65 24.96 -44.29
C GLU A 111 26.26 25.61 -44.56
N CYS A 112 26.21 26.95 -44.75
CA CYS A 112 25.02 27.86 -44.85
C CYS A 112 25.30 28.96 -45.93
N PRO A 113 24.73 30.21 -45.99
CA PRO A 113 23.61 30.93 -45.33
C PRO A 113 22.65 31.57 -46.42
N PRO A 114 22.25 32.88 -46.49
CA PRO A 114 21.83 33.92 -45.50
C PRO A 114 20.49 34.67 -45.82
N SER A 115 19.97 35.53 -44.90
CA SER A 115 19.77 37.01 -45.14
C SER A 115 18.96 37.82 -44.07
N GLN A 116 19.57 38.93 -43.63
CA GLN A 116 19.01 40.28 -43.33
C GLN A 116 17.97 40.60 -42.21
N GLN A 117 18.51 40.95 -41.03
CA GLN A 117 18.46 42.28 -40.36
C GLN A 117 17.16 43.14 -40.31
N SER A 118 16.72 43.43 -39.08
CA SER A 118 16.04 44.69 -38.69
C SER A 118 16.45 45.09 -37.26
N ASN A 119 16.29 46.36 -36.89
CA ASN A 119 17.08 47.02 -35.83
C ASN A 119 16.49 46.96 -34.40
N GLN A 120 17.39 47.23 -33.46
CA GLN A 120 17.26 47.36 -32.01
C GLN A 120 16.04 48.16 -31.53
N ASP A 121 15.50 47.77 -30.36
CA ASP A 121 15.08 48.75 -29.37
C ASP A 121 15.43 48.29 -27.94
N THR A 122 15.70 49.24 -27.05
CA THR A 122 16.37 48.97 -25.76
C THR A 122 15.39 48.67 -24.63
N VAL A 123 15.48 47.47 -24.03
CA VAL A 123 15.07 47.25 -22.64
C VAL A 123 16.14 46.43 -21.93
N ASN A 124 16.88 47.10 -21.03
CA ASN A 124 17.64 46.40 -19.99
C ASN A 124 16.63 45.75 -19.03
N SER A 125 16.22 44.53 -19.37
CA SER A 125 15.51 43.64 -18.46
C SER A 125 16.52 43.05 -17.48
N ASP A 126 16.97 43.87 -16.53
CA ASP A 126 17.72 43.43 -15.36
C ASP A 126 16.75 42.69 -14.40
N TYR A 127 16.25 41.56 -14.89
CA TYR A 127 15.41 40.64 -14.14
C TYR A 127 16.33 39.95 -13.13
N PRO A 128 16.05 40.01 -11.82
CA PRO A 128 16.90 39.35 -10.83
C PRO A 128 16.98 37.85 -11.15
N GLN A 129 18.14 37.38 -11.62
CA GLN A 129 18.34 35.97 -12.00
C GLN A 129 18.51 35.04 -10.77
N ASP A 130 17.88 35.41 -9.66
CA ASP A 130 17.76 34.61 -8.43
C ASP A 130 16.28 34.25 -8.22
N SER A 131 15.71 33.56 -9.21
CA SER A 131 14.43 32.89 -9.01
C SER A 131 14.69 31.67 -8.11
N HIS A 132 13.92 31.52 -7.03
CA HIS A 132 14.02 30.35 -6.14
C HIS A 132 13.85 29.01 -6.88
N LEU A 133 13.26 29.02 -8.08
CA LEU A 133 13.14 27.86 -8.97
C LEU A 133 14.47 27.39 -9.55
N ASN A 134 15.51 28.22 -9.62
CA ASN A 134 16.82 27.83 -10.15
C ASN A 134 17.50 26.71 -9.33
N LYS A 135 17.03 26.45 -8.11
CA LYS A 135 17.49 25.37 -7.21
C LYS A 135 16.52 24.18 -7.14
N TYR A 136 15.40 24.21 -7.88
CA TYR A 136 14.34 23.20 -7.79
C TYR A 136 14.84 21.78 -8.07
N ASP A 137 15.56 21.58 -9.18
CA ASP A 137 16.09 20.26 -9.55
C ASP A 137 17.13 19.75 -8.53
N SER A 138 17.96 20.65 -7.98
CA SER A 138 18.91 20.32 -6.92
C SER A 138 18.19 19.87 -5.63
N ILE A 139 17.11 20.54 -5.25
CA ILE A 139 16.27 20.17 -4.10
C ILE A 139 15.60 18.80 -4.35
N LEU A 140 15.10 18.53 -5.56
CA LEU A 140 14.53 17.22 -5.90
C LEU A 140 15.56 16.08 -5.78
N VAL A 141 16.80 16.31 -6.23
CA VAL A 141 17.89 15.33 -6.09
C VAL A 141 18.26 15.13 -4.62
N GLU A 142 18.37 16.19 -3.83
CA GLU A 142 18.69 16.09 -2.40
C GLU A 142 17.58 15.37 -1.60
N LEU A 143 16.30 15.65 -1.89
CA LEU A 143 15.17 14.98 -1.26
C LEU A 143 15.12 13.49 -1.63
N LYS A 144 15.30 13.14 -2.92
CA LYS A 144 15.41 11.73 -3.35
C LYS A 144 16.56 11.03 -2.66
N LYS A 145 17.74 11.67 -2.60
CA LYS A 145 18.92 11.13 -1.92
C LYS A 145 18.63 10.83 -0.45
N LYS A 146 18.10 11.80 0.30
CA LYS A 146 17.75 11.63 1.73
C LYS A 146 16.73 10.51 1.95
N GLU A 147 15.72 10.38 1.08
CA GLU A 147 14.77 9.26 1.17
C GLU A 147 15.47 7.93 0.86
N THR A 148 16.36 7.85 -0.14
CA THR A 148 17.12 6.59 -0.39
C THR A 148 18.07 6.22 0.76
N GLU A 149 18.73 7.20 1.39
CA GLU A 149 19.58 7.00 2.57
C GLU A 149 18.74 6.48 3.75
N ARG A 150 17.60 7.13 4.04
CA ARG A 150 16.65 6.71 5.06
C ARG A 150 16.07 5.32 4.80
N GLN A 151 15.73 4.97 3.55
CA GLN A 151 15.25 3.63 3.20
C GLN A 151 16.35 2.57 3.38
N ALA A 152 17.62 2.89 3.12
CA ALA A 152 18.74 2.00 3.41
C ALA A 152 18.92 1.74 4.91
N GLU A 153 18.83 2.77 5.74
CA GLU A 153 18.87 2.66 7.22
C GLU A 153 17.70 1.82 7.76
N ILE A 154 16.48 2.03 7.23
CA ILE A 154 15.30 1.23 7.57
C ILE A 154 15.52 -0.25 7.21
N MET A 155 16.04 -0.53 6.01
CA MET A 155 16.33 -1.89 5.56
C MET A 155 17.41 -2.57 6.40
N ASP A 156 18.42 -1.85 6.87
CA ASP A 156 19.45 -2.40 7.76
C ASP A 156 18.87 -2.84 9.11
N ALA A 157 18.08 -1.98 9.76
CA ALA A 157 17.36 -2.31 11.00
C ALA A 157 16.40 -3.51 10.82
N ILE A 158 15.77 -3.64 9.65
CA ILE A 158 14.92 -4.78 9.31
C ILE A 158 15.75 -6.08 9.17
N ARG A 159 16.93 -6.04 8.54
CA ARG A 159 17.83 -7.22 8.42
C ARG A 159 18.25 -7.73 9.79
N GLU A 160 18.65 -6.85 10.70
CA GLU A 160 18.99 -7.19 12.08
C GLU A 160 17.79 -7.84 12.78
N TYR A 161 16.65 -7.16 12.81
CA TYR A 161 15.42 -7.65 13.45
C TYR A 161 14.93 -9.00 12.91
N VAL A 162 14.88 -9.17 11.59
CA VAL A 162 14.47 -10.43 10.94
C VAL A 162 15.44 -11.54 11.31
N THR A 163 16.75 -11.29 11.25
CA THR A 163 17.77 -12.28 11.61
C THR A 163 17.60 -12.73 13.06
N VAL A 164 17.53 -11.79 14.01
CA VAL A 164 17.40 -12.08 15.45
C VAL A 164 16.10 -12.82 15.77
N LYS A 165 14.94 -12.33 15.31
CA LYS A 165 13.64 -12.92 15.67
C LYS A 165 13.28 -14.18 14.88
N THR A 166 13.99 -14.51 13.78
CA THR A 166 13.71 -15.73 12.99
C THR A 166 14.79 -16.83 13.05
N ALA A 167 16.00 -16.54 13.53
CA ALA A 167 17.07 -17.54 13.71
C ALA A 167 16.68 -18.82 14.48
N PRO A 168 15.80 -18.81 15.50
CA PRO A 168 15.38 -20.04 16.18
C PRO A 168 14.49 -20.98 15.33
N TYR A 169 14.02 -20.53 14.16
CA TYR A 169 12.97 -21.17 13.37
C TYR A 169 13.33 -21.38 11.89
N LEU A 170 14.38 -20.73 11.37
CA LEU A 170 14.77 -20.73 9.96
C LEU A 170 16.24 -21.13 9.78
N SER A 171 16.57 -21.73 8.64
CA SER A 171 17.98 -21.88 8.22
C SER A 171 18.57 -20.52 7.84
N LYS A 172 19.90 -20.42 7.76
CA LYS A 172 20.59 -19.19 7.31
C LYS A 172 20.19 -18.82 5.88
N GLU A 173 19.97 -19.84 5.06
CA GLU A 173 19.57 -19.76 3.66
C GLU A 173 18.11 -19.27 3.51
N ASP A 174 17.21 -19.76 4.38
CA ASP A 174 15.82 -19.28 4.45
C ASP A 174 15.73 -17.84 4.98
N ILE A 175 16.58 -17.44 5.94
CA ILE A 175 16.66 -16.05 6.44
C ILE A 175 17.13 -15.12 5.32
N ALA A 176 18.17 -15.49 4.57
CA ALA A 176 18.63 -14.72 3.42
C ALA A 176 17.52 -14.57 2.37
N THR A 177 16.77 -15.64 2.11
CA THR A 177 15.63 -15.64 1.17
C THR A 177 14.47 -14.78 1.67
N LEU A 178 14.15 -14.84 2.96
CA LEU A 178 13.15 -13.97 3.61
C LEU A 178 13.53 -12.49 3.47
N ILE A 179 14.80 -12.15 3.69
CA ILE A 179 15.32 -10.80 3.54
C ILE A 179 15.17 -10.32 2.08
N SER A 180 15.49 -11.15 1.08
CA SER A 180 15.23 -10.81 -0.33
C SER A 180 13.74 -10.66 -0.64
N ASN A 181 12.86 -11.49 -0.08
CA ASN A 181 11.41 -11.29 -0.24
C ASN A 181 10.94 -9.96 0.39
N ILE A 182 11.57 -9.50 1.47
CA ILE A 182 11.28 -8.19 2.07
C ILE A 182 11.76 -7.04 1.17
N GLU A 183 12.93 -7.17 0.56
CA GLU A 183 13.42 -6.21 -0.47
C GLU A 183 12.44 -6.12 -1.63
N TYR A 184 12.01 -7.26 -2.19
CA TYR A 184 11.01 -7.30 -3.26
C TYR A 184 9.67 -6.71 -2.82
N MET A 185 9.27 -6.84 -1.54
CA MET A 185 8.07 -6.19 -1.01
C MET A 185 8.22 -4.66 -0.94
N ALA A 186 9.41 -4.15 -0.60
CA ALA A 186 9.70 -2.72 -0.58
C ALA A 186 9.68 -2.12 -2.01
N TYR A 187 10.12 -2.88 -3.02
CA TYR A 187 10.13 -2.47 -4.43
C TYR A 187 8.88 -2.84 -5.24
N ASP A 188 7.86 -3.44 -4.60
CA ASP A 188 6.59 -3.86 -5.22
C ASP A 188 6.74 -4.93 -6.34
N GLN A 189 7.57 -5.94 -6.11
CA GLN A 189 7.91 -7.01 -7.06
C GLN A 189 7.48 -8.42 -6.55
N PRO A 190 6.18 -8.66 -6.31
CA PRO A 190 5.70 -9.89 -5.67
C PRO A 190 5.96 -11.16 -6.50
N GLU A 191 6.19 -11.05 -7.80
CA GLU A 191 6.53 -12.15 -8.70
C GLU A 191 7.92 -12.75 -8.41
N SER A 192 8.78 -12.01 -7.69
CA SER A 192 10.14 -12.43 -7.35
C SER A 192 10.24 -13.16 -6.00
N TYR A 193 9.14 -13.26 -5.25
CA TYR A 193 9.13 -13.96 -3.97
C TYR A 193 9.45 -15.45 -4.12
N LYS A 194 10.27 -15.98 -3.22
CA LYS A 194 10.58 -17.40 -3.14
C LYS A 194 9.96 -18.00 -1.88
N PRO A 195 9.27 -19.15 -1.98
CA PRO A 195 8.69 -19.81 -0.81
C PRO A 195 9.80 -20.39 0.07
N ILE A 196 9.68 -20.19 1.37
CA ILE A 196 10.53 -20.78 2.40
C ILE A 196 9.68 -21.59 3.37
N ARG A 197 10.34 -22.34 4.25
CA ARG A 197 9.66 -23.16 5.27
C ARG A 197 10.43 -23.12 6.58
N SER A 198 9.70 -22.96 7.67
CA SER A 198 10.25 -23.05 9.02
C SER A 198 10.61 -24.48 9.42
N ASN A 199 11.55 -24.59 10.34
CA ASN A 199 12.04 -25.86 10.87
C ASN A 199 10.86 -26.71 11.39
N ILE A 200 10.81 -27.98 10.97
CA ILE A 200 9.74 -28.92 11.31
C ILE A 200 9.65 -29.13 12.83
N ASP A 201 10.78 -29.12 13.54
CA ASP A 201 10.84 -29.33 14.99
C ASP A 201 10.42 -28.09 15.78
N ASN A 202 10.55 -26.90 15.19
CA ASN A 202 10.19 -25.62 15.80
C ASN A 202 9.60 -24.65 14.75
N PRO A 203 8.35 -24.86 14.27
CA PRO A 203 7.79 -24.11 13.16
C PRO A 203 7.24 -22.75 13.61
N LEU A 204 7.42 -21.73 12.77
CA LEU A 204 6.76 -20.44 12.95
C LEU A 204 5.25 -20.59 12.73
N ARG A 205 4.46 -20.22 13.74
CA ARG A 205 3.00 -20.36 13.69
C ARG A 205 2.38 -19.11 13.06
N SER A 206 1.17 -19.27 12.50
CA SER A 206 0.44 -18.18 11.84
C SER A 206 0.43 -16.85 12.62
N PRO A 207 0.22 -16.81 13.96
CA PRO A 207 0.33 -15.55 14.72
C PRO A 207 1.71 -14.88 14.63
N GLY A 208 2.80 -15.63 14.77
CA GLY A 208 4.16 -15.08 14.66
C GLY A 208 4.45 -14.54 13.26
N LEU A 209 4.00 -15.26 12.22
CA LEU A 209 4.13 -14.83 10.83
C LEU A 209 3.32 -13.58 10.51
N ARG A 210 2.08 -13.48 11.03
CA ARG A 210 1.25 -12.26 10.88
C ARG A 210 1.91 -11.05 11.53
N HIS A 211 2.44 -11.21 12.75
CA HIS A 211 3.12 -10.15 13.47
C HIS A 211 4.42 -9.73 12.78
N LEU A 212 5.23 -10.70 12.30
CA LEU A 212 6.42 -10.44 11.49
C LEU A 212 6.09 -9.57 10.26
N ALA A 213 5.05 -9.94 9.51
CA ALA A 213 4.59 -9.18 8.36
C ALA A 213 4.11 -7.78 8.74
N TRP A 214 3.43 -7.63 9.88
CA TRP A 214 3.02 -6.31 10.38
C TRP A 214 4.23 -5.45 10.76
N ASN A 215 5.10 -5.95 11.64
CA ASN A 215 6.27 -5.26 12.18
C ASN A 215 7.19 -4.74 11.06
N VAL A 216 7.54 -5.59 10.09
CA VAL A 216 8.40 -5.24 8.94
C VAL A 216 7.69 -4.26 8.01
N GLY A 217 6.45 -4.55 7.62
CA GLY A 217 5.71 -3.68 6.71
C GLY A 217 5.35 -2.32 7.30
N GLU A 218 5.35 -2.16 8.63
CA GLU A 218 5.13 -0.88 9.29
C GLU A 218 6.34 0.05 9.10
N ARG A 219 7.57 -0.48 9.24
CA ARG A 219 8.81 0.25 8.98
C ARG A 219 8.90 0.74 7.53
N LEU A 220 8.49 -0.12 6.60
CA LEU A 220 8.50 0.17 5.17
C LEU A 220 7.29 0.99 4.69
N GLY A 221 6.33 1.32 5.56
CA GLY A 221 5.09 2.02 5.15
C GLY A 221 4.19 1.24 4.18
N VAL A 222 4.41 -0.08 4.04
CA VAL A 222 3.74 -0.93 3.05
C VAL A 222 2.27 -1.14 3.43
N PRO A 223 1.29 -1.05 2.49
CA PRO A 223 -0.12 -1.33 2.77
C PRO A 223 -0.39 -2.76 3.26
N LEU A 224 -1.35 -2.94 4.19
CA LEU A 224 -1.70 -4.24 4.79
C LEU A 224 -2.00 -5.35 3.75
N ALA A 225 -2.57 -4.99 2.59
CA ALA A 225 -2.84 -5.95 1.52
C ALA A 225 -1.55 -6.54 0.93
N LYS A 226 -0.51 -5.72 0.71
CA LYS A 226 0.79 -6.18 0.20
C LYS A 226 1.54 -7.00 1.25
N ARG A 227 1.50 -6.59 2.52
CA ARG A 227 2.03 -7.37 3.66
C ARG A 227 1.40 -8.79 3.73
N ALA A 228 0.09 -8.88 3.49
CA ALA A 228 -0.64 -10.16 3.50
C ALA A 228 -0.25 -11.08 2.32
N VAL A 229 0.02 -10.53 1.14
CA VAL A 229 0.56 -11.29 -0.01
C VAL A 229 1.99 -11.76 0.30
N PHE A 230 2.88 -10.83 0.68
CA PHE A 230 4.28 -11.12 1.03
C PHE A 230 4.42 -12.32 1.98
N ILE A 231 3.68 -12.31 3.10
CA ILE A 231 3.81 -13.38 4.10
C ILE A 231 3.18 -14.70 3.62
N LYS A 232 2.10 -14.65 2.83
CA LYS A 232 1.44 -15.84 2.27
C LYS A 232 2.34 -16.55 1.24
N GLU A 233 2.98 -15.78 0.35
CA GLU A 233 3.88 -16.32 -0.67
C GLU A 233 5.24 -16.72 -0.08
N SER A 234 5.72 -16.04 0.96
CA SER A 234 6.94 -16.44 1.67
C SER A 234 6.75 -17.71 2.49
N PHE A 235 5.61 -17.89 3.17
CA PHE A 235 5.32 -19.03 4.06
C PHE A 235 4.05 -19.80 3.65
N PRO A 236 4.01 -20.38 2.44
CA PRO A 236 2.80 -20.99 1.91
C PRO A 236 2.42 -22.28 2.65
N TYR A 237 3.39 -22.96 3.27
CA TYR A 237 3.19 -24.22 3.99
C TYR A 237 2.53 -24.00 5.35
N GLU A 238 3.03 -23.05 6.14
CA GLU A 238 2.52 -22.65 7.45
C GLU A 238 1.17 -21.94 7.35
N LEU A 239 0.97 -21.19 6.26
CA LEU A 239 -0.23 -20.38 6.02
C LEU A 239 -1.18 -21.02 5.01
N VAL A 240 -1.06 -22.31 4.69
CA VAL A 240 -1.83 -22.97 3.61
C VAL A 240 -3.34 -22.68 3.68
N ASN A 241 -3.94 -22.78 4.87
CA ASN A 241 -5.38 -22.55 5.10
C ASN A 241 -5.76 -21.07 5.31
N ALA A 242 -4.81 -20.15 5.40
CA ALA A 242 -5.06 -18.73 5.59
C ALA A 242 -5.39 -18.03 4.26
N THR A 243 -6.51 -17.30 4.21
CA THR A 243 -6.85 -16.44 3.07
C THR A 243 -6.13 -15.09 3.18
N LEU A 244 -5.88 -14.42 2.04
CA LEU A 244 -5.29 -13.07 2.03
C LEU A 244 -6.13 -12.06 2.83
N GLU A 245 -7.45 -12.19 2.81
CA GLU A 245 -8.34 -11.35 3.61
C GLU A 245 -8.22 -11.62 5.12
N TYR A 246 -8.18 -12.89 5.53
CA TYR A 246 -7.93 -13.24 6.93
C TYR A 246 -6.58 -12.69 7.40
N LEU A 247 -5.51 -12.86 6.62
CA LEU A 247 -4.19 -12.34 6.95
C LEU A 247 -4.24 -10.82 7.10
N LYS A 248 -4.70 -10.09 6.08
CA LYS A 248 -4.83 -8.62 6.06
C LYS A 248 -5.55 -8.06 7.29
N LEU A 249 -6.62 -8.73 7.76
CA LEU A 249 -7.42 -8.29 8.91
C LEU A 249 -6.78 -8.63 10.27
N ASN A 250 -5.89 -9.63 10.33
CA ASN A 250 -5.31 -10.14 11.58
C ASN A 250 -3.78 -9.97 11.64
N LEU A 251 -3.17 -9.13 10.81
CA LEU A 251 -1.72 -8.86 10.86
C LEU A 251 -1.26 -8.33 12.23
N ARG A 252 -2.12 -7.54 12.89
CA ARG A 252 -1.87 -6.89 14.19
C ARG A 252 -2.87 -7.35 15.27
N ASP A 253 -3.19 -8.64 15.32
CA ASP A 253 -4.04 -9.16 16.38
C ASP A 253 -3.26 -9.37 17.70
N ASN A 254 -3.95 -9.28 18.85
CA ASN A 254 -3.30 -9.37 20.16
C ASN A 254 -3.18 -10.83 20.64
N VAL A 255 -2.83 -11.76 19.75
CA VAL A 255 -2.72 -13.18 20.04
C VAL A 255 -1.29 -13.49 20.49
N PRO A 256 -1.06 -14.20 21.62
CA PRO A 256 0.28 -14.62 22.01
C PRO A 256 0.98 -15.41 20.90
N SER A 257 2.22 -15.03 20.59
CA SER A 257 2.97 -15.61 19.48
C SER A 257 4.48 -15.58 19.74
N GLN A 258 5.22 -16.26 18.87
CA GLN A 258 6.69 -16.34 18.89
C GLN A 258 7.38 -15.00 18.58
N ILE A 259 6.67 -14.06 17.95
CA ILE A 259 7.18 -12.77 17.50
C ILE A 259 6.16 -11.71 17.96
N PRO A 260 6.41 -10.97 19.04
CA PRO A 260 5.46 -9.99 19.54
C PRO A 260 5.23 -8.85 18.53
N ILE A 261 4.08 -8.19 18.65
CA ILE A 261 3.81 -6.94 17.91
C ILE A 261 4.75 -5.86 18.45
N ASP A 262 5.57 -5.32 17.56
CA ASP A 262 6.58 -4.31 17.86
C ASP A 262 6.20 -3.00 17.17
N VAL A 263 5.67 -2.05 17.94
CA VAL A 263 5.19 -0.76 17.43
C VAL A 263 6.35 0.23 17.44
N PRO A 264 6.68 0.91 16.32
CA PRO A 264 7.77 1.89 16.31
C PRO A 264 7.46 3.09 17.18
N ASP A 265 8.49 3.62 17.84
CA ASP A 265 8.43 4.90 18.53
C ASP A 265 8.26 6.07 17.54
N LYS A 266 7.81 7.22 18.04
CA LYS A 266 7.39 8.34 17.18
C LYS A 266 8.56 8.94 16.40
N GLY A 267 8.68 8.53 15.14
CA GLY A 267 9.74 8.98 14.22
C GLY A 267 10.98 8.08 14.22
N ASP A 268 10.96 6.99 14.99
CA ASP A 268 11.98 5.94 14.95
C ASP A 268 11.53 4.79 14.02
N TYR A 269 12.49 4.10 13.42
CA TYR A 269 12.30 2.89 12.63
C TYR A 269 12.91 1.65 13.29
N ARG A 270 13.75 1.81 14.33
CA ARG A 270 14.39 0.73 15.08
C ARG A 270 13.36 -0.20 15.73
N PHE A 271 13.77 -1.41 16.04
CA PHE A 271 12.94 -2.43 16.70
C PHE A 271 13.38 -2.60 18.17
N HIS A 272 12.45 -2.98 19.04
CA HIS A 272 12.78 -3.34 20.42
C HIS A 272 13.29 -4.79 20.41
N LEU A 273 14.62 -4.93 20.30
CA LEU A 273 15.25 -6.24 20.16
C LEU A 273 15.40 -7.00 21.48
N ASP A 274 15.25 -6.31 22.62
CA ASP A 274 15.30 -6.76 24.01
C ASP A 274 15.68 -8.23 24.19
N VAL A 275 16.95 -8.42 24.54
CA VAL A 275 17.53 -9.71 24.83
C VAL A 275 17.12 -10.08 26.25
N ASP A 276 16.01 -10.80 26.38
CA ASP A 276 15.62 -11.49 27.62
C ASP A 276 16.61 -12.65 27.90
N ASN A 277 17.87 -12.30 28.15
CA ASN A 277 18.78 -13.14 28.94
C ASN A 277 18.49 -12.82 30.40
N ASP A 278 17.30 -13.22 30.86
CA ASP A 278 16.90 -13.17 32.25
C ASP A 278 17.69 -14.26 33.01
N ASP A 279 18.93 -13.90 33.40
CA ASP A 279 19.74 -14.61 34.38
C ASP A 279 19.08 -14.50 35.78
N SER A 280 17.87 -15.05 35.89
CA SER A 280 17.18 -15.28 37.15
C SER A 280 17.77 -16.51 37.84
N GLN A 281 18.59 -16.22 38.86
CA GLN A 281 19.25 -17.17 39.77
C GLN A 281 18.28 -18.01 40.62
#